data_AF-A0A949XRH2-F1
#
_entry.id   AF-A0A949XRH2-F1
#
_cell.length_a   1.000
_cell.length_b   1.000
_cell.length_c   1.000
_cell.angle_alpha   90.00
_cell.angle_beta   90.00
_cell.angle_gamma   90.00
#
_symmetry.space_group_name_H-M   'P 1'
#
loop_
_entity.id
_entity.type
_entity.pdbx_description
1 polymer ?
#
loop_
_entity_poly.entity_id
_entity_poly.type
_entity_poly.pdbx_seq_one_letter_code
_entity_poly.pdbx_strand_id
1 'polypeptide(L)'
;MASLATFVNRFVGVGELADAPPAVWTRTETVRLRPLANEDVYLFVKRIDNSAVVRAADPAARTARGRSMITGFVAAMLVIAGLVPTAYNTTAGFTVQHLRAEQSRLKVERAKLETAEAQLVSMDRLQKLAKTLKMAEPTPLQVETLEGKTKTEARNRMPGATGELIP
;
A
#
# COMPACT_ATOMS: atom_id res chain seq x y z
N MET A 1 -20.30 -7.89 38.09
CA MET A 1 -19.20 -8.24 37.18
C MET A 1 -19.58 -9.51 36.42
N ALA A 2 -19.89 -9.42 35.13
CA ALA A 2 -20.20 -10.59 34.32
C ALA A 2 -18.89 -11.25 33.88
N SER A 3 -18.63 -12.46 34.38
CA SER A 3 -17.41 -13.23 34.10
C SER A 3 -17.36 -13.70 32.64
N LEU A 4 -16.13 -13.78 32.09
CA LEU A 4 -15.77 -14.29 30.75
C LEU A 4 -16.49 -15.60 30.39
N ALA A 5 -16.75 -16.46 31.38
CA ALA A 5 -17.48 -17.73 31.21
C ALA A 5 -18.90 -17.52 30.65
N THR A 6 -19.56 -16.42 31.01
CA THR A 6 -20.91 -16.08 30.51
C THR A 6 -20.88 -15.68 29.03
N PHE A 7 -19.78 -15.05 28.59
CA PHE A 7 -19.59 -14.66 27.20
C PHE A 7 -19.30 -15.88 26.33
N VAL A 8 -18.40 -16.77 26.75
CA VAL A 8 -18.03 -17.96 25.98
C VAL A 8 -19.23 -18.91 25.83
N ASN A 9 -20.00 -19.12 26.89
CA ASN A 9 -21.17 -20.00 26.84
C ASN A 9 -22.26 -19.48 25.88
N ARG A 10 -22.36 -18.15 25.70
CA ARG A 10 -23.29 -17.52 24.75
C ARG A 10 -22.88 -17.67 23.28
N PHE A 11 -21.59 -17.80 23.01
CA PHE A 11 -21.08 -17.94 21.63
C PHE A 11 -20.95 -19.39 21.17
N VAL A 12 -20.85 -20.36 22.09
CA VAL A 12 -20.50 -21.75 21.74
C VAL A 12 -21.59 -22.78 22.12
N GLY A 13 -22.41 -22.56 23.16
CA GLY A 13 -22.96 -23.68 23.94
C GLY A 13 -24.42 -24.11 23.74
N VAL A 14 -25.13 -23.78 22.65
CA VAL A 14 -26.57 -24.14 22.53
C VAL A 14 -26.86 -25.22 21.47
N GLY A 15 -25.88 -25.60 20.65
CA GLY A 15 -26.08 -26.56 19.57
C GLY A 15 -26.06 -28.04 19.99
N GLU A 16 -25.34 -28.38 21.06
CA GLU A 16 -24.92 -29.77 21.29
C GLU A 16 -25.93 -30.63 22.08
N LEU A 17 -26.84 -30.02 22.84
CA LEU A 17 -27.88 -30.76 23.58
C LEU A 17 -29.13 -31.10 22.73
N ALA A 18 -29.24 -30.57 21.51
CA ALA A 18 -30.41 -30.78 20.66
C ALA A 18 -30.38 -32.11 19.90
N ASP A 19 -29.22 -32.78 19.83
CA ASP A 19 -28.98 -33.93 18.94
C ASP A 19 -28.85 -35.27 19.71
N ALA A 20 -29.18 -35.28 21.00
CA ALA A 20 -29.18 -36.52 21.78
C ALA A 20 -30.36 -37.41 21.37
N PRO A 21 -30.13 -38.65 20.87
CA PRO A 21 -31.23 -39.55 20.53
C PRO A 21 -32.05 -39.91 21.77
N PRO A 22 -33.38 -40.09 21.65
CA PRO A 22 -34.23 -40.41 22.78
C PRO A 22 -33.80 -41.73 23.41
N ALA A 23 -33.69 -41.79 24.74
CA ALA A 23 -33.39 -43.02 25.46
C ALA A 23 -34.48 -44.08 25.19
N VAL A 24 -34.16 -45.08 24.37
CA VAL A 24 -35.03 -46.23 24.11
C VAL A 24 -34.76 -47.27 25.19
N TRP A 25 -35.64 -47.34 26.18
CA TRP A 25 -35.63 -48.43 27.15
C TRP A 25 -36.15 -49.70 26.47
N THR A 26 -35.26 -50.65 26.19
CA THR A 26 -35.66 -51.95 25.66
C THR A 26 -36.45 -52.71 26.72
N ARG A 27 -37.70 -53.04 26.42
CA ARG A 27 -38.57 -53.85 27.28
C ARG A 27 -37.99 -55.26 27.36
N THR A 28 -37.30 -55.58 28.45
CA THR A 28 -36.77 -56.92 28.69
C THR A 28 -37.93 -57.83 29.12
N GLU A 29 -38.25 -58.83 28.30
CA GLU A 29 -39.28 -59.80 28.64
C GLU A 29 -38.81 -60.82 29.70
N THR A 30 -39.63 -60.93 30.74
CA THR A 30 -40.02 -62.16 31.47
C THR A 30 -38.99 -62.92 32.32
N VAL A 31 -38.92 -62.53 33.61
CA VAL A 31 -39.01 -63.45 34.75
C VAL A 31 -39.99 -62.82 35.75
N ARG A 32 -41.12 -63.48 36.06
CA ARG A 32 -42.13 -62.94 36.99
C ARG A 32 -41.67 -63.12 38.44
N LEU A 33 -41.18 -62.05 39.05
CA LEU A 33 -40.92 -61.95 40.48
C LEU A 33 -42.23 -61.64 41.24
N ARG A 34 -42.22 -61.83 42.56
CA ARG A 34 -43.34 -61.46 43.44
C ARG A 34 -43.55 -59.94 43.36
N PRO A 35 -44.78 -59.44 43.15
CA PRO A 35 -45.00 -58.01 43.00
C PRO A 35 -44.58 -57.27 44.28
N LEU A 36 -43.70 -56.30 44.14
CA LEU A 36 -43.34 -55.38 45.22
C LEU A 36 -44.39 -54.27 45.33
N ALA A 37 -44.55 -53.70 46.52
CA ALA A 37 -45.44 -52.56 46.70
C ALA A 37 -45.01 -51.41 45.76
N ASN A 38 -45.99 -50.86 45.02
CA ASN A 38 -45.84 -49.81 43.99
C ASN A 38 -45.30 -50.25 42.61
N GLU A 39 -45.20 -51.56 42.34
CA GLU A 39 -44.82 -52.09 41.01
C GLU A 39 -45.86 -51.78 39.92
N ASP A 40 -47.13 -51.57 40.29
CA ASP A 40 -48.22 -51.25 39.36
C ASP A 40 -48.39 -49.74 39.10
N VAL A 41 -47.48 -48.90 39.59
CA VAL A 41 -47.52 -47.45 39.33
C VAL A 41 -46.89 -47.17 37.98
N TYR A 42 -47.69 -47.29 36.93
CA TYR A 42 -47.29 -46.87 35.59
C TYR A 42 -47.27 -45.34 35.52
N LEU A 43 -46.06 -44.76 35.49
CA LEU A 43 -45.88 -43.35 35.16
C LEU A 43 -46.20 -43.14 33.68
N PHE A 44 -47.39 -42.61 33.40
CA PHE A 44 -47.77 -42.22 32.05
C PHE A 44 -46.96 -40.98 31.63
N VAL A 45 -45.96 -41.19 30.79
CA VAL A 45 -45.24 -40.09 30.14
C VAL A 45 -46.04 -39.66 28.92
N LYS A 46 -46.79 -38.56 29.05
CA LYS A 46 -47.48 -37.94 27.91
C LYS A 46 -46.45 -37.53 26.86
N ARG A 47 -46.55 -38.08 25.66
CA ARG A 47 -45.76 -37.62 24.51
C ARG A 47 -46.27 -36.24 24.10
N ILE A 48 -45.49 -35.20 24.40
CA ILE A 48 -45.76 -33.84 23.94
C ILE A 48 -45.06 -33.69 22.59
N ASP A 49 -45.84 -33.59 21.51
CA ASP A 49 -45.31 -33.24 20.20
C ASP A 49 -45.12 -31.72 20.12
N ASN A 50 -43.85 -31.30 20.13
CA ASN A 50 -43.46 -29.90 20.02
C ASN A 50 -43.02 -29.53 18.59
N SER A 51 -43.28 -30.38 17.58
CA SER A 51 -42.86 -30.15 16.19
C SER A 51 -43.42 -28.85 15.59
N ALA A 52 -44.59 -28.41 16.05
CA ALA A 52 -45.24 -27.17 15.62
C ALA A 52 -44.88 -25.94 16.48
N VAL A 53 -44.03 -26.08 17.50
CA VAL A 53 -43.69 -24.98 18.41
C VAL A 53 -42.60 -24.12 17.77
N VAL A 54 -43.01 -22.99 17.19
CA VAL A 54 -42.11 -21.96 16.71
C VAL A 54 -41.82 -20.97 17.84
N ARG A 55 -40.56 -20.60 18.03
CA ARG A 55 -40.19 -19.55 18.99
C ARG A 55 -40.89 -18.25 18.63
N ALA A 56 -41.61 -17.65 19.57
CA ALA A 56 -42.19 -16.32 19.40
C ALA A 56 -41.08 -15.33 19.05
N ALA A 57 -41.27 -14.59 17.95
CA ALA A 57 -40.32 -13.57 17.53
C ALA A 57 -40.35 -12.42 18.54
N ASP A 58 -39.31 -12.31 19.38
CA ASP A 58 -39.15 -11.19 20.29
C ASP A 58 -38.55 -9.98 19.55
N PRO A 59 -39.32 -8.88 19.35
CA PRO A 59 -38.83 -7.68 18.68
C PRO A 59 -37.73 -6.97 19.48
N ALA A 60 -37.72 -7.09 20.81
CA ALA A 60 -36.68 -6.50 21.66
C ALA A 60 -35.32 -7.20 21.45
N ALA A 61 -35.32 -8.54 21.39
CA ALA A 61 -34.12 -9.30 21.07
C ALA A 61 -33.57 -9.00 19.67
N ARG A 62 -34.45 -8.72 18.68
CA ARG A 62 -34.04 -8.39 17.30
C ARG A 62 -33.39 -7.01 17.21
N THR A 63 -33.97 -6.01 17.86
CA THR A 63 -33.44 -4.64 17.90
C THR A 63 -32.15 -4.54 18.70
N ALA A 64 -32.02 -5.27 19.81
CA ALA A 64 -30.79 -5.35 20.59
C ALA A 64 -29.62 -5.92 19.76
N ARG A 65 -29.86 -6.98 18.99
CA ARG A 65 -28.84 -7.62 18.12
C ARG A 65 -28.40 -6.68 16.99
N GLY A 66 -29.35 -5.95 16.39
CA GLY A 66 -29.06 -4.95 15.37
C GLY A 66 -28.23 -3.78 15.92
N ARG A 67 -28.60 -3.25 17.09
CA ARG A 67 -27.85 -2.16 17.75
C ARG A 67 -26.42 -2.56 18.06
N SER A 68 -26.19 -3.75 18.63
CA SER A 68 -24.82 -4.21 18.93
C SER A 68 -23.94 -4.32 17.68
N MET A 69 -24.52 -4.76 16.56
CA MET A 69 -23.79 -4.92 15.29
C MET A 69 -23.42 -3.55 14.70
N ILE A 70 -24.37 -2.61 14.69
CA ILE A 70 -24.14 -1.24 14.22
C ILE A 70 -23.09 -0.55 15.09
N THR A 71 -23.19 -0.66 16.42
CA THR A 71 -22.21 -0.03 17.33
C THR A 71 -20.79 -0.58 17.12
N GLY A 72 -20.66 -1.90 16.90
CA GLY A 72 -19.36 -2.51 16.60
C GLY A 72 -18.78 -2.01 15.27
N PHE A 73 -19.62 -1.91 14.24
CA PHE A 73 -19.21 -1.39 12.93
C PHE A 73 -18.77 0.07 12.99
N VAL A 74 -19.53 0.93 13.67
CA VAL A 74 -19.19 2.35 13.85
C VAL A 74 -17.89 2.51 14.65
N ALA A 75 -17.69 1.70 15.69
CA ALA A 75 -16.45 1.72 16.45
C ALA A 75 -15.23 1.34 15.58
N ALA A 76 -15.35 0.30 14.75
CA ALA A 76 -14.30 -0.10 13.83
C ALA A 76 -14.00 0.99 12.78
N MET A 77 -15.03 1.60 12.20
CA MET A 77 -14.90 2.72 11.27
C MET A 77 -14.18 3.92 11.90
N LEU A 78 -14.49 4.27 13.15
CA LEU A 78 -13.83 5.36 13.87
C LEU A 78 -12.33 5.09 14.09
N VAL A 79 -11.96 3.85 14.44
CA VAL A 79 -10.56 3.46 14.60
C VAL A 79 -9.80 3.60 13.28
N ILE A 80 -10.38 3.09 12.18
CA ILE A 80 -9.77 3.19 10.84
C ILE A 80 -9.64 4.66 10.42
N ALA A 81 -10.71 5.45 10.59
CA ALA A 81 -10.71 6.87 10.25
C ALA A 81 -9.69 7.68 11.06
N GLY A 82 -9.42 7.30 12.31
CA GLY A 82 -8.38 7.92 13.13
C GLY A 82 -6.95 7.52 12.73
N LEU A 83 -6.75 6.32 12.21
CA LEU A 83 -5.42 5.81 11.83
C LEU A 83 -4.94 6.30 10.45
N VAL A 84 -5.85 6.48 9.50
CA VAL A 84 -5.48 6.88 8.13
C VAL A 84 -4.74 8.22 8.06
N PRO A 85 -5.18 9.30 8.75
CA PRO A 85 -4.49 10.60 8.72
C PRO A 85 -3.08 10.54 9.29
N THR A 86 -2.85 9.73 10.32
CA THR A 86 -1.53 9.63 10.97
C THR A 86 -0.53 8.92 10.06
N ALA A 87 -0.95 7.90 9.33
CA ALA A 87 -0.12 7.22 8.33
C ALA A 87 0.15 8.09 7.08
N TYR A 88 -0.83 8.89 6.64
CA TYR A 88 -0.63 9.81 5.52
C TYR A 88 0.30 10.98 5.88
N ASN A 89 0.18 11.52 7.09
CA ASN A 89 1.04 12.63 7.52
C ASN A 89 2.52 12.23 7.65
N THR A 90 2.81 11.00 8.08
CA THR A 90 4.20 10.52 8.19
C THR A 90 4.82 10.29 6.81
N THR A 91 4.10 9.65 5.90
CA THR A 91 4.58 9.39 4.53
C THR A 91 4.83 10.68 3.74
N ALA A 92 3.93 11.67 3.84
CA ALA A 92 4.12 12.98 3.23
C ALA A 92 5.37 13.71 3.77
N GLY A 93 5.66 13.55 5.07
CA GLY A 93 6.87 14.10 5.68
C GLY A 93 8.15 13.53 5.07
N PHE A 94 8.22 12.21 4.88
CA PHE A 94 9.37 11.54 4.26
C PHE A 94 9.59 11.96 2.82
N THR A 95 8.52 12.07 2.02
CA THR A 95 8.65 12.54 0.64
C THR A 95 9.19 13.96 0.56
N VAL A 96 8.72 14.86 1.44
CA VAL A 96 9.21 16.25 1.48
C VAL A 96 10.67 16.31 1.89
N GLN A 97 11.09 15.51 2.87
CA GLN A 97 12.49 15.44 3.28
C GLN A 97 13.39 14.91 2.17
N HIS A 98 12.95 13.86 1.46
CA HIS A 98 13.67 13.30 0.32
C HIS A 98 13.85 14.35 -0.79
N LEU A 99 12.77 15.04 -1.18
CA LEU A 99 12.82 16.09 -2.20
C LEU A 99 13.75 17.25 -1.79
N ARG A 100 13.76 17.63 -0.51
CA ARG A 100 14.69 18.67 0.00
C ARG A 100 16.15 18.24 -0.07
N ALA A 101 16.44 16.98 0.23
CA ALA A 101 17.78 16.41 0.13
C ALA A 101 18.27 16.31 -1.32
N GLU A 102 17.39 15.92 -2.25
CA GLU A 102 17.70 15.94 -3.69
C GLU A 102 17.94 17.37 -4.18
N GLN A 103 17.10 18.32 -3.77
CA GLN A 103 17.25 19.71 -4.17
C GLN A 103 18.59 20.30 -3.69
N SER A 104 19.01 20.01 -2.45
CA SER A 104 20.29 20.50 -1.93
C SER A 104 21.47 19.85 -2.67
N ARG A 105 21.39 18.55 -2.94
CA ARG A 105 22.39 17.83 -3.73
C ARG A 105 22.54 18.43 -5.14
N LEU A 106 21.44 18.64 -5.84
CA LEU A 106 21.44 19.21 -7.19
C LEU A 106 22.01 20.63 -7.21
N LYS A 107 21.77 21.45 -6.17
CA LYS A 107 22.38 22.78 -6.06
C LYS A 107 23.90 22.71 -5.92
N VAL A 108 24.41 21.76 -5.13
CA VAL A 108 25.85 21.53 -4.98
C VAL A 108 26.48 21.05 -6.29
N GLU A 109 25.83 20.11 -6.98
CA GLU A 109 26.29 19.62 -8.28
C GLU A 109 26.30 20.74 -9.33
N ARG A 110 25.27 21.58 -9.37
CA ARG A 110 25.21 22.74 -10.26
C ARG A 110 26.33 23.74 -9.97
N ALA A 111 26.56 24.11 -8.72
CA ALA A 111 27.64 25.02 -8.35
C ALA A 111 29.02 24.44 -8.72
N LYS A 112 29.20 23.11 -8.61
CA LYS A 112 30.42 22.44 -9.03
C LYS A 112 30.60 22.47 -10.56
N LEU A 113 29.53 22.29 -11.33
CA LEU A 113 29.58 22.40 -12.78
C LEU A 113 29.86 23.83 -13.23
N GLU A 114 29.21 24.82 -12.64
CA GLU A 114 29.42 26.24 -12.95
C GLU A 114 30.89 26.67 -12.69
N THR A 115 31.49 26.19 -11.59
CA THR A 115 32.92 26.44 -11.32
C THR A 115 33.84 25.72 -12.32
N ALA A 116 33.50 24.50 -12.73
CA ALA A 116 34.26 23.78 -13.76
C ALA A 116 34.16 24.45 -15.13
N GLU A 117 32.96 24.91 -15.53
CA GLU A 117 32.74 25.66 -16.76
C GLU A 117 33.54 26.96 -16.75
N ALA A 118 33.49 27.74 -15.66
CA ALA A 118 34.30 28.96 -15.53
C ALA A 118 35.80 28.68 -15.67
N GLN A 119 36.28 27.55 -15.13
CA GLN A 119 37.69 27.13 -15.31
C GLN A 119 38.01 26.71 -16.75
N LEU A 120 37.09 26.02 -17.44
CA LEU A 120 37.27 25.65 -18.85
C LEU A 120 37.24 26.88 -19.77
N VAL A 121 36.34 27.83 -19.53
CA VAL A 121 36.10 29.01 -20.37
C VAL A 121 37.07 30.16 -20.03
N SER A 122 37.89 30.02 -18.97
CA SER A 122 38.86 31.04 -18.59
C SER A 122 39.79 31.43 -19.75
N MET A 123 39.83 32.74 -20.05
CA MET A 123 40.61 33.31 -21.17
C MET A 123 42.10 32.93 -21.10
N ASP A 124 42.67 32.86 -19.89
CA ASP A 124 44.05 32.43 -19.67
C ASP A 124 44.31 30.99 -20.13
N ARG A 125 43.33 30.09 -19.95
CA ARG A 125 43.44 28.70 -20.40
C ARG A 125 43.25 28.59 -21.91
N LEU A 126 42.34 29.37 -22.50
CA LEU A 126 42.19 29.46 -23.95
C LEU A 126 43.47 30.00 -24.61
N GLN A 127 44.13 31.01 -24.04
CA GLN A 127 45.44 31.48 -24.53
C GLN A 127 46.54 30.42 -24.40
N LYS A 128 46.57 29.66 -23.29
CA LYS A 128 47.52 28.55 -23.14
C LYS A 128 47.27 27.46 -24.19
N LEU A 129 46.01 27.07 -24.39
CA LEU A 129 45.62 26.10 -25.42
C LEU A 129 45.94 26.60 -26.82
N ALA A 130 45.68 27.87 -27.13
CA ALA A 130 46.03 28.49 -28.40
C ALA A 130 47.54 28.44 -28.66
N LYS A 131 48.36 28.73 -27.64
CA LYS A 131 49.82 28.61 -27.72
C LYS A 131 50.28 27.16 -27.90
N THR A 132 49.69 26.20 -27.19
CA THR A 132 50.06 24.76 -27.29
C THR A 132 49.65 24.15 -28.62
N LEU A 133 48.47 24.50 -29.12
CA LEU A 133 47.92 24.02 -30.39
C LEU A 133 48.44 24.81 -31.60
N LYS A 134 49.35 25.77 -31.40
CA LYS A 134 49.86 26.70 -32.42
C LYS A 134 48.76 27.46 -33.17
N MET A 135 47.59 27.62 -32.55
CA MET A 135 46.49 28.46 -33.04
C MET A 135 46.73 29.91 -32.60
N ALA A 136 47.88 30.48 -32.96
CA ALA A 136 48.09 31.92 -32.81
C ALA A 136 47.41 32.64 -33.97
N GLU A 137 46.84 33.82 -33.72
CA GLU A 137 46.24 34.64 -34.78
C GLU A 137 47.25 34.82 -35.92
N PRO A 138 46.94 34.38 -37.15
CA PRO A 138 47.83 34.58 -38.27
C PRO A 138 48.02 36.09 -38.44
N THR A 139 49.29 36.51 -38.55
CA THR A 139 49.63 37.89 -38.85
C THR A 139 48.92 38.26 -40.17
N PRO A 140 48.34 39.48 -40.31
CA PRO A 140 47.57 39.82 -41.49
C PRO A 140 48.42 39.54 -42.74
N LEU A 141 47.93 38.64 -43.62
CA LEU A 141 48.56 38.10 -44.85
C LEU A 141 49.32 36.75 -44.75
N GLN A 142 49.34 36.05 -43.62
CA GLN A 142 49.97 34.72 -43.55
C GLN A 142 49.00 33.58 -43.85
N VAL A 143 49.30 32.78 -44.88
CA VAL A 143 48.52 31.59 -45.28
C VAL A 143 49.27 30.35 -44.81
N GLU A 144 48.77 29.65 -43.79
CA GLU A 144 49.30 28.35 -43.37
C GLU A 144 48.59 27.22 -44.12
N THR A 145 49.34 26.47 -44.92
CA THR A 145 48.86 25.26 -45.59
C THR A 145 48.99 24.06 -44.66
N LEU A 146 47.88 23.38 -44.38
CA LEU A 146 47.86 22.12 -43.63
C LEU A 146 48.55 21.02 -44.45
N GLU A 147 49.59 20.39 -43.89
CA GLU A 147 50.20 19.19 -44.46
C GLU A 147 49.24 17.99 -44.32
N GLY A 148 48.39 17.84 -45.33
CA GLY A 148 47.61 16.63 -45.59
C GLY A 148 47.69 16.35 -47.09
N LYS A 149 47.73 15.07 -47.48
CA LYS A 149 48.03 14.56 -48.83
C LYS A 149 47.08 15.03 -49.95
N THR A 150 46.17 15.96 -49.67
CA THR A 150 45.24 16.59 -50.60
C THR A 150 45.15 18.09 -50.26
N LYS A 151 45.67 18.93 -51.16
CA LYS A 151 45.56 20.40 -51.14
C LYS A 151 44.10 20.80 -50.97
N THR A 152 43.70 21.08 -49.73
CA THR A 152 42.35 21.54 -49.40
C THR A 152 42.54 22.84 -48.63
N GLU A 153 42.41 23.96 -49.34
CA GLU A 153 42.47 25.29 -48.75
C GLU A 153 41.10 25.62 -48.14
N ALA A 154 41.05 25.85 -46.82
CA ALA A 154 39.85 26.34 -46.16
C ALA A 154 39.84 27.88 -46.23
N ARG A 155 39.10 28.45 -47.19
CA ARG A 155 38.82 29.89 -47.24
C ARG A 155 37.62 30.23 -46.37
N ASN A 156 37.76 31.24 -45.52
CA ASN A 156 36.63 31.79 -44.78
C ASN A 156 35.77 32.62 -45.74
N ARG A 157 34.52 32.19 -45.97
CA ARG A 157 33.58 32.87 -46.87
C ARG A 157 32.89 33.97 -46.07
N MET A 158 33.36 35.21 -46.21
CA MET A 158 32.68 36.38 -45.64
C MET A 158 31.26 36.46 -46.23
N PRO A 159 30.21 36.63 -45.39
CA PRO A 159 28.84 36.78 -45.88
C PRO A 159 28.69 38.17 -46.52
N GLY A 160 28.78 38.25 -47.85
CA GLY A 160 28.51 39.50 -48.56
C GLY A 160 29.08 39.63 -49.98
N ALA A 161 29.97 38.75 -50.43
CA ALA A 161 30.56 38.86 -51.77
C ALA A 161 29.89 37.90 -52.78
N THR A 162 28.58 38.03 -52.98
CA THR A 162 27.94 37.62 -54.24
C THR A 162 28.09 38.78 -55.21
N GLY A 163 29.21 38.79 -55.93
CA GLY A 163 29.31 39.56 -57.16
C GLY A 163 28.44 38.89 -58.21
N GLU A 164 27.28 39.48 -58.47
CA GLU A 164 26.72 39.46 -59.81
C GLU A 164 27.79 39.94 -60.78
N LEU A 165 28.04 39.14 -61.82
CA LEU A 165 28.34 39.56 -63.18
C LEU A 165 28.70 38.29 -63.97
N ILE A 166 27.94 38.05 -65.03
CA ILE A 166 28.29 37.52 -66.37
C ILE A 166 26.94 37.11 -67.00
N PRO A 167 26.68 37.34 -68.30
CA PRO A 167 27.12 38.37 -69.25
C PRO A 167 26.01 39.37 -69.62
#